data_AF-A0A3B8XG90-F1
#
_entry.id   AF-A0A3B8XG90-F1
#
_cell.length_a   1.000
_cell.length_b   1.000
_cell.length_c   1.000
_cell.angle_alpha   90.00
_cell.angle_beta   90.00
_cell.angle_gamma   90.00
#
_symmetry.space_group_name_H-M   'P 1'
#
loop_
_entity.id
_entity.type
_entity.pdbx_description
1 polymer ?
#
loop_
_entity_poly.entity_id
_entity_poly.type
_entity_poly.pdbx_seq_one_letter_code
_entity_poly.pdbx_strand_id
1 'polypeptide(L)'
;MTHTESICSKCAVGCNVTLWQRRGQLVRVTSRENDDIDEGWICDRGRFDYTDVNDPARLRTPRIAGVKATWADALTAVARGIKGKGPKLGISLPKDITNEEAFLFRRLLDGPLRGAKVKMHGRTALPAPLGAGLRIKDIDDARVIVVVASDTEDDVPIVNLRIKKAVSKRGAKLIVIHPDGVDLDRDPRTVHIRNAAGSAAAEVRKLASHDLLQSPGGPVAILYGDGHGSEEMADLAKSCLELAEKVGGKVMPLYRATNERGALAAGVAGWDSLDGVTALLSWGPPPTAGIPSSVKFLASWDHLPRPANEKADVTLPATTFAQRQGSYTNLEGTVQFLRPPIEVDPPLKE
;
A
#
# COMPACT_ATOMS: atom_id res chain seq x y z
N MET A 1 -2.16 23.28 -20.88
CA MET A 1 -2.04 22.07 -20.04
C MET A 1 -1.13 22.44 -18.91
N THR A 2 -1.56 22.29 -17.67
CA THR A 2 -0.71 22.55 -16.49
C THR A 2 -0.28 21.22 -15.90
N HIS A 3 0.75 21.26 -15.06
CA HIS A 3 1.28 20.06 -14.43
C HIS A 3 1.59 20.33 -12.97
N THR A 4 1.56 19.25 -12.19
CA THR A 4 1.86 19.28 -10.76
C THR A 4 2.76 18.11 -10.43
N GLU A 5 3.90 18.41 -9.81
CA GLU A 5 4.77 17.40 -9.24
C GLU A 5 4.09 16.76 -8.04
N SER A 6 4.03 15.43 -8.03
CA SER A 6 3.31 14.65 -7.03
C SER A 6 3.96 13.29 -6.84
N ILE A 7 3.24 12.37 -6.20
CA ILE A 7 3.66 10.99 -5.98
C ILE A 7 2.59 10.00 -6.42
N CYS A 8 3.04 8.84 -6.91
CA CYS A 8 2.18 7.76 -7.34
C CYS A 8 1.44 7.14 -6.14
N SER A 9 0.12 6.95 -6.26
CA SER A 9 -0.71 6.40 -5.19
C SER A 9 -1.01 4.90 -5.33
N LYS A 10 -0.22 4.14 -6.11
CA LYS A 10 -0.58 2.78 -6.55
C LYS A 10 0.03 1.62 -5.78
N CYS A 11 1.23 1.78 -5.22
CA CYS A 11 1.89 0.80 -4.34
C CYS A 11 2.86 1.51 -3.39
N ALA A 12 3.48 0.75 -2.48
CA ALA A 12 4.31 1.29 -1.41
C ALA A 12 5.66 1.89 -1.86
N VAL A 13 6.06 1.79 -3.13
CA VAL A 13 7.33 2.37 -3.62
C VAL A 13 7.33 3.90 -3.49
N GLY A 14 6.19 4.53 -3.81
CA GLY A 14 6.07 5.99 -3.84
C GLY A 14 6.90 6.63 -4.96
N CYS A 15 6.77 6.15 -6.20
CA CYS A 15 7.45 6.76 -7.35
C CYS A 15 7.05 8.22 -7.54
N ASN A 16 8.00 9.04 -7.95
CA ASN A 16 7.79 10.44 -8.24
C ASN A 16 7.10 10.60 -9.60
N VAL A 17 6.02 11.37 -9.64
CA VAL A 17 5.23 11.59 -10.86
C VAL A 17 4.98 13.05 -11.13
N THR A 18 4.68 13.33 -12.39
CA THR A 18 4.07 14.58 -12.83
C THR A 18 2.66 14.29 -13.29
N LEU A 19 1.69 14.91 -12.63
CA LEU A 19 0.27 14.82 -12.97
C LEU A 19 -0.09 15.97 -13.89
N TRP A 20 -0.57 15.67 -15.10
CA TRP A 20 -0.88 16.68 -16.10
C TRP A 20 -2.38 16.86 -16.22
N GLN A 21 -2.84 18.10 -16.16
CA GLN A 21 -4.26 18.42 -16.31
C GLN A 21 -4.54 19.38 -17.46
N ARG A 22 -5.73 19.23 -18.02
CA ARG A 22 -6.31 20.18 -18.96
C ARG A 22 -7.79 20.34 -18.62
N ARG A 23 -8.21 21.59 -18.36
CA ARG A 23 -9.63 21.94 -18.09
C ARG A 23 -10.23 21.11 -16.94
N GLY A 24 -9.48 20.96 -15.84
CA GLY A 24 -9.95 20.24 -14.65
C GLY A 24 -9.97 18.70 -14.80
N GLN A 25 -9.45 18.16 -15.90
CA GLN A 25 -9.35 16.71 -16.12
C GLN A 25 -7.90 16.26 -16.09
N LEU A 26 -7.65 15.10 -15.48
CA LEU A 26 -6.33 14.45 -15.47
C LEU A 26 -6.10 13.78 -16.81
N VAL A 27 -5.18 14.29 -17.62
CA VAL A 27 -5.00 13.79 -19.00
C VAL A 27 -3.88 12.77 -19.12
N ARG A 28 -2.84 12.86 -18.28
CA ARG A 28 -1.75 11.88 -18.23
C ARG A 28 -1.00 11.93 -16.91
N VAL A 29 -0.38 10.80 -16.58
CA VAL A 29 0.63 10.66 -15.53
C VAL A 29 1.96 10.31 -16.19
N THR A 30 3.00 11.09 -15.91
CA THR A 30 4.36 10.79 -16.37
C THR A 30 5.28 10.61 -15.18
N SER A 31 6.39 9.89 -15.35
CA SER A 31 7.43 9.85 -14.34
C SER A 31 8.04 11.24 -14.13
N ARG A 32 8.58 11.45 -12.94
CA ARG A 32 9.45 12.57 -12.59
C ARG A 32 10.68 11.96 -11.94
N GLU A 33 11.86 12.26 -12.46
CA GLU A 33 13.09 11.61 -12.02
C GLU A 33 13.37 11.81 -10.53
N ASN A 34 13.69 10.71 -9.86
CA ASN A 34 14.24 10.68 -8.52
C ASN A 34 15.18 9.48 -8.40
N ASP A 35 16.48 9.74 -8.46
CA ASP A 35 17.51 8.70 -8.48
C ASP A 35 17.57 7.88 -7.19
N ASP A 36 17.01 8.40 -6.10
CA ASP A 36 16.95 7.69 -4.83
C ASP A 36 15.82 6.65 -4.80
N ILE A 37 14.80 6.79 -5.68
CA ILE A 37 13.59 5.95 -5.71
C ILE A 37 13.41 5.26 -7.06
N ASP A 38 13.15 6.04 -8.11
CA ASP A 38 12.58 5.53 -9.38
C ASP A 38 13.43 5.69 -10.64
N GLU A 39 14.47 6.54 -10.62
CA GLU A 39 15.32 6.83 -11.81
C GLU A 39 14.52 7.17 -13.08
N GLY A 40 13.39 7.86 -12.91
CA GLY A 40 12.54 8.28 -14.03
C GLY A 40 11.64 7.17 -14.59
N TRP A 41 11.53 6.02 -13.92
CA TRP A 41 10.64 4.93 -14.30
C TRP A 41 9.37 4.87 -13.44
N ILE A 42 8.24 4.56 -14.06
CA ILE A 42 7.00 4.20 -13.36
C ILE A 42 6.38 2.98 -14.03
N CYS A 43 5.73 2.13 -13.24
CA CYS A 43 5.00 0.98 -13.74
C CYS A 43 3.72 1.39 -14.47
N ASP A 44 3.15 0.44 -15.23
CA ASP A 44 1.93 0.69 -16.00
C ASP A 44 0.73 1.02 -15.10
N ARG A 45 0.64 0.43 -13.91
CA ARG A 45 -0.36 0.84 -12.90
C ARG A 45 -0.20 2.32 -12.55
N GLY A 46 1.02 2.77 -12.26
CA GLY A 46 1.29 4.18 -11.95
C GLY A 46 1.03 5.12 -13.13
N ARG A 47 1.20 4.63 -14.36
CA ARG A 47 1.09 5.42 -15.58
C ARG A 47 -0.33 5.53 -16.11
N PHE A 48 -1.15 4.47 -16.01
CA PHE A 48 -2.41 4.34 -16.74
C PHE A 48 -3.65 4.14 -15.85
N ASP A 49 -3.49 3.68 -14.61
CA ASP A 49 -4.62 3.47 -13.69
C ASP A 49 -5.09 4.80 -13.06
N TYR A 50 -5.67 5.70 -13.85
CA TYR A 50 -6.17 6.99 -13.34
C TYR A 50 -7.47 7.44 -13.99
N THR A 51 -8.07 6.59 -14.83
CA THR A 51 -9.24 6.94 -15.64
C THR A 51 -10.47 7.25 -14.77
N ASP A 52 -10.56 6.62 -13.60
CA ASP A 52 -11.59 6.84 -12.59
C ASP A 52 -11.65 8.28 -12.05
N VAL A 53 -10.54 9.02 -12.13
CA VAL A 53 -10.47 10.44 -11.71
C VAL A 53 -11.46 11.31 -12.48
N ASN A 54 -11.62 11.04 -13.77
CA ASN A 54 -12.45 11.82 -14.69
C ASN A 54 -13.82 11.18 -14.95
N ASP A 55 -14.15 10.09 -14.26
CA ASP A 55 -15.38 9.36 -14.52
C ASP A 55 -16.62 10.26 -14.28
N PRO A 56 -17.53 10.38 -15.26
CA PRO A 56 -18.73 11.20 -15.12
C PRO A 56 -19.71 10.68 -14.07
N ALA A 57 -19.65 9.39 -13.71
CA ALA A 57 -20.50 8.77 -12.71
C ALA A 57 -20.05 9.09 -11.27
N ARG A 58 -18.96 9.85 -11.08
CA ARG A 58 -18.43 10.18 -9.75
C ARG A 58 -19.50 10.74 -8.81
N LEU A 59 -19.42 10.29 -7.56
CA LEU A 59 -20.25 10.79 -6.48
C LEU A 59 -19.85 12.24 -6.16
N ARG A 60 -20.82 13.14 -6.24
CA ARG A 60 -20.63 14.58 -5.97
C ARG A 60 -21.45 15.12 -4.81
N THR A 61 -22.54 14.43 -4.44
CA THR A 61 -23.47 14.88 -3.39
C THR A 61 -23.67 13.76 -2.38
N PRO A 62 -23.70 14.05 -1.07
CA PRO A 62 -24.09 13.09 -0.06
C PRO A 62 -25.48 12.50 -0.34
N ARG A 63 -25.69 11.25 0.09
CA ARG A 63 -26.97 10.56 0.00
C ARG A 63 -27.30 9.83 1.28
N ILE A 64 -28.58 9.79 1.63
CA ILE A 64 -29.13 8.98 2.72
C ILE A 64 -30.21 8.08 2.11
N ALA A 65 -30.07 6.76 2.26
CA ALA A 65 -30.93 5.76 1.63
C ALA A 65 -31.15 6.03 0.12
N GLY A 66 -30.08 6.40 -0.59
CA GLY A 66 -30.09 6.70 -2.03
C GLY A 66 -30.57 8.11 -2.43
N VAL A 67 -31.21 8.86 -1.53
CA VAL A 67 -31.73 10.21 -1.79
C VAL A 67 -30.66 11.27 -1.50
N LYS A 68 -30.52 12.30 -2.33
CA LYS A 68 -29.58 13.41 -2.11
C LYS A 68 -29.83 14.08 -0.76
N ALA A 69 -28.77 14.39 -0.03
CA ALA A 69 -28.80 15.02 1.28
C ALA A 69 -27.70 16.08 1.42
N THR A 70 -27.82 16.92 2.45
CA THR A 70 -26.75 17.85 2.83
C THR A 70 -25.61 17.10 3.54
N TRP A 71 -24.41 17.70 3.57
CA TRP A 71 -23.31 17.17 4.37
C TRP A 71 -23.65 17.06 5.85
N ALA A 72 -24.31 18.08 6.41
CA ALA A 72 -24.70 18.09 7.82
C ALA A 72 -25.65 16.93 8.17
N ASP A 73 -26.67 16.68 7.34
CA ASP A 73 -27.61 15.58 7.54
C ASP A 73 -26.93 14.22 7.40
N ALA A 74 -26.09 14.07 6.36
CA ALA A 74 -25.40 12.82 6.08
C ALA A 74 -24.41 12.47 7.21
N LEU A 75 -23.60 13.44 7.66
CA LEU A 75 -22.68 13.25 8.80
C LEU A 75 -23.43 12.95 10.10
N THR A 76 -24.58 13.60 10.33
CA THR A 76 -25.45 13.31 11.48
C THR A 76 -25.99 11.88 11.42
N ALA A 77 -26.40 11.41 10.23
CA ALA A 77 -26.86 10.05 10.01
C ALA A 77 -25.74 9.02 10.25
N VAL A 78 -24.52 9.28 9.73
CA VAL A 78 -23.34 8.44 10.01
C VAL A 78 -23.06 8.38 11.52
N ALA A 79 -22.95 9.53 12.18
CA ALA A 79 -22.68 9.60 13.60
C ALA A 79 -23.72 8.82 14.42
N ARG A 80 -25.01 8.95 14.08
CA ARG A 80 -26.09 8.19 14.73
C ARG A 80 -25.95 6.68 14.50
N GLY A 81 -25.63 6.25 13.27
CA GLY A 81 -25.51 4.84 12.91
C GLY A 81 -24.33 4.12 13.59
N ILE A 82 -23.24 4.85 13.87
CA ILE A 82 -22.04 4.29 14.49
C ILE A 82 -21.91 4.54 16.00
N LYS A 83 -22.74 5.42 16.58
CA LYS A 83 -22.66 5.79 18.00
C LYS A 83 -22.80 4.56 18.92
N GLY A 84 -21.87 4.41 19.86
CA GLY A 84 -21.91 3.39 20.91
C GLY A 84 -21.73 1.95 20.41
N LYS A 85 -21.27 1.75 19.17
CA LYS A 85 -21.09 0.40 18.59
C LYS A 85 -19.84 -0.33 19.12
N GLY A 86 -18.79 0.39 19.51
CA GLY A 86 -17.53 -0.18 20.00
C GLY A 86 -17.03 -1.33 19.11
N PRO A 87 -16.85 -2.56 19.63
CA PRO A 87 -16.36 -3.71 18.84
C PRO A 87 -17.30 -4.19 17.74
N LYS A 88 -18.54 -3.68 17.68
CA LYS A 88 -19.50 -3.96 16.60
C LYS A 88 -19.41 -2.95 15.45
N LEU A 89 -18.49 -1.97 15.53
CA LEU A 89 -18.14 -1.07 14.44
C LEU A 89 -16.92 -1.61 13.70
N GLY A 90 -17.04 -1.76 12.39
CA GLY A 90 -15.92 -1.95 11.48
C GLY A 90 -15.53 -0.65 10.79
N ILE A 91 -14.24 -0.44 10.56
CA ILE A 91 -13.70 0.60 9.68
C ILE A 91 -12.87 -0.08 8.61
N SER A 92 -13.25 0.11 7.35
CA SER A 92 -12.51 -0.35 6.18
C SER A 92 -11.71 0.81 5.61
N LEU A 93 -10.39 0.65 5.52
CA LEU A 93 -9.47 1.67 5.01
C LEU A 93 -8.87 1.23 3.66
N PRO A 94 -8.70 2.15 2.69
CA PRO A 94 -8.06 1.88 1.43
C PRO A 94 -6.54 1.87 1.58
N LYS A 95 -5.83 1.35 0.57
CA LYS A 95 -4.37 1.24 0.59
C LYS A 95 -3.63 2.59 0.58
N ASP A 96 -4.31 3.66 0.19
CA ASP A 96 -3.74 4.97 -0.15
C ASP A 96 -4.25 6.10 0.74
N ILE A 97 -4.64 5.80 1.99
CA ILE A 97 -4.88 6.82 3.01
C ILE A 97 -3.63 7.67 3.22
N THR A 98 -3.78 8.97 3.39
CA THR A 98 -2.64 9.85 3.67
C THR A 98 -2.21 9.74 5.14
N ASN A 99 -1.01 10.21 5.47
CA ASN A 99 -0.55 10.27 6.86
C ASN A 99 -1.46 11.17 7.71
N GLU A 100 -2.04 12.22 7.12
CA GLU A 100 -2.98 13.13 7.77
C GLU A 100 -4.32 12.44 8.06
N GLU A 101 -4.85 11.67 7.10
CA GLU A 101 -6.03 10.83 7.30
C GLU A 101 -5.77 9.77 8.37
N ALA A 102 -4.61 9.11 8.34
CA ALA A 102 -4.21 8.13 9.33
C ALA A 102 -4.10 8.73 10.74
N PHE A 103 -3.53 9.94 10.86
CA PHE A 103 -3.49 10.69 12.11
C PHE A 103 -4.89 11.04 12.63
N LEU A 104 -5.79 11.50 11.75
CA LEU A 104 -7.19 11.75 12.10
C LEU A 104 -7.87 10.48 12.62
N PHE A 105 -7.72 9.36 11.92
CA PHE A 105 -8.29 8.08 12.33
C PHE A 105 -7.75 7.62 13.68
N ARG A 106 -6.45 7.78 13.96
CA ARG A 106 -5.88 7.47 15.27
C ARG A 106 -6.60 8.22 16.38
N ARG A 107 -6.81 9.53 16.21
CA ARG A 107 -7.55 10.35 17.19
C ARG A 107 -9.00 9.91 17.37
N LEU A 108 -9.67 9.52 16.28
CA LEU A 108 -11.04 9.01 16.34
C LEU A 108 -11.11 7.67 17.08
N LEU A 109 -10.16 6.77 16.83
CA LEU A 109 -10.04 5.46 17.48
C LEU A 109 -9.64 5.55 18.95
N ASP A 110 -8.91 6.59 19.35
CA ASP A 110 -8.64 6.89 20.77
C ASP A 110 -9.84 7.50 21.50
N GLY A 111 -10.74 8.15 20.77
CA GLY A 111 -11.90 8.84 21.32
C GLY A 111 -13.23 8.19 20.92
N PRO A 112 -14.04 8.86 20.08
CA PRO A 112 -15.44 8.48 19.84
C PRO A 112 -15.63 7.11 19.17
N LEU A 113 -14.62 6.59 18.47
CA LEU A 113 -14.66 5.29 17.78
C LEU A 113 -13.87 4.21 18.54
N ARG A 114 -13.59 4.43 19.83
CA ARG A 114 -12.83 3.47 20.64
C ARG A 114 -13.46 2.08 20.61
N GLY A 115 -12.60 1.09 20.37
CA GLY A 115 -12.99 -0.32 20.28
C GLY A 115 -13.48 -0.76 18.89
N ALA A 116 -13.54 0.13 17.90
CA ALA A 116 -13.84 -0.27 16.52
C ALA A 116 -12.77 -1.23 15.98
N LYS A 117 -13.19 -2.19 15.16
CA LYS A 117 -12.30 -3.08 14.41
C LYS A 117 -11.85 -2.38 13.14
N VAL A 118 -10.56 -2.37 12.86
CA VAL A 118 -10.00 -1.66 11.68
C VAL A 118 -9.33 -2.65 10.76
N LYS A 119 -9.68 -2.56 9.47
CA LYS A 119 -9.06 -3.36 8.42
C LYS A 119 -8.61 -2.44 7.28
N MET A 120 -7.32 -2.42 7.01
CA MET A 120 -6.77 -1.79 5.81
C MET A 120 -6.62 -2.83 4.71
N HIS A 121 -7.09 -2.52 3.51
CA HIS A 121 -7.07 -3.46 2.38
C HIS A 121 -5.79 -3.33 1.54
N GLY A 122 -5.34 -4.46 0.97
CA GLY A 122 -4.19 -4.52 0.06
C GLY A 122 -2.82 -4.38 0.72
N ARG A 123 -2.77 -4.36 2.06
CA ARG A 123 -1.54 -4.27 2.85
C ARG A 123 -0.91 -5.66 3.09
N THR A 124 0.32 -5.72 3.57
CA THR A 124 1.05 -6.96 3.90
C THR A 124 1.03 -7.26 5.40
N ALA A 125 1.06 -8.53 5.77
CA ALA A 125 1.13 -8.94 7.18
C ALA A 125 2.43 -8.50 7.89
N LEU A 126 3.31 -7.76 7.19
CA LEU A 126 4.55 -7.22 7.72
C LEU A 126 4.29 -6.22 8.86
N PRO A 127 5.09 -6.31 9.95
CA PRO A 127 5.05 -5.32 11.02
C PRO A 127 5.69 -4.00 10.59
N ALA A 128 5.61 -2.97 11.44
CA ALA A 128 6.44 -1.78 11.27
C ALA A 128 7.94 -2.17 11.37
N PRO A 129 8.82 -1.56 10.57
CA PRO A 129 10.22 -1.97 10.53
C PRO A 129 10.94 -1.56 11.82
N LEU A 130 11.82 -2.45 12.32
CA LEU A 130 12.68 -2.18 13.46
C LEU A 130 13.96 -1.46 12.99
N GLY A 131 13.96 -0.13 13.07
CA GLY A 131 15.15 0.69 12.76
C GLY A 131 15.31 1.09 11.29
N ALA A 132 16.52 1.56 10.95
CA ALA A 132 16.86 1.99 9.60
C ALA A 132 17.15 0.78 8.70
N GLY A 133 16.26 0.52 7.74
CA GLY A 133 16.42 -0.55 6.75
C GLY A 133 17.29 -0.16 5.56
N LEU A 134 17.38 -1.06 4.59
CA LEU A 134 17.93 -0.80 3.27
C LEU A 134 17.10 0.26 2.53
N ARG A 135 17.74 1.21 1.84
CA ARG A 135 17.05 2.14 0.93
C ARG A 135 16.96 1.57 -0.48
N ILE A 136 16.01 2.03 -1.27
CA ILE A 136 15.79 1.56 -2.65
C ILE A 136 17.06 1.72 -3.49
N LYS A 137 17.72 2.88 -3.40
CA LYS A 137 19.00 3.10 -4.12
C LYS A 137 20.15 2.20 -3.67
N ASP A 138 20.15 1.74 -2.42
CA ASP A 138 21.23 0.91 -1.90
C ASP A 138 21.21 -0.49 -2.56
N ILE A 139 20.09 -0.89 -3.20
CA ILE A 139 19.98 -2.12 -4.01
C ILE A 139 20.96 -2.10 -5.18
N ASP A 140 21.20 -0.93 -5.78
CA ASP A 140 22.07 -0.79 -6.93
C ASP A 140 23.52 -1.17 -6.60
N ASP A 141 23.96 -0.99 -5.36
CA ASP A 141 25.32 -1.29 -4.91
C ASP A 141 25.45 -2.69 -4.27
N ALA A 142 24.36 -3.44 -4.18
CA ALA A 142 24.37 -4.79 -3.63
C ALA A 142 25.18 -5.75 -4.52
N ARG A 143 26.00 -6.59 -3.90
CA ARG A 143 26.71 -7.69 -4.55
C ARG A 143 25.93 -8.99 -4.53
N VAL A 144 25.13 -9.17 -3.48
CA VAL A 144 24.20 -10.29 -3.37
C VAL A 144 22.85 -9.75 -2.96
N ILE A 145 21.83 -10.16 -3.69
CA ILE A 145 20.43 -9.81 -3.45
C ILE A 145 19.69 -11.10 -3.15
N VAL A 146 18.95 -11.11 -2.05
CA VAL A 146 18.05 -12.21 -1.68
C VAL A 146 16.63 -11.66 -1.68
N VAL A 147 15.75 -12.21 -2.52
CA VAL A 147 14.33 -11.88 -2.56
C VAL A 147 13.56 -13.05 -1.96
N VAL A 148 12.72 -12.77 -0.96
CA VAL A 148 12.03 -13.80 -0.17
C VAL A 148 10.53 -13.53 -0.16
N ALA A 149 9.73 -14.54 -0.54
CA ALA A 149 8.27 -14.52 -0.43
C ALA A 149 7.59 -13.26 -1.05
N SER A 150 8.09 -12.80 -2.20
CA SER A 150 7.49 -11.70 -2.96
C SER A 150 7.70 -11.91 -4.45
N ASP A 151 6.65 -11.64 -5.22
CA ASP A 151 6.77 -11.33 -6.65
C ASP A 151 6.97 -9.82 -6.79
N THR A 152 8.23 -9.40 -6.95
CA THR A 152 8.56 -7.97 -6.98
C THR A 152 8.01 -7.25 -8.20
N GLU A 153 7.71 -7.95 -9.30
CA GLU A 153 7.08 -7.33 -10.48
C GLU A 153 5.68 -6.83 -10.14
N ASP A 154 4.89 -7.65 -9.46
CA ASP A 154 3.51 -7.37 -9.09
C ASP A 154 3.39 -6.55 -7.79
N ASP A 155 4.27 -6.77 -6.83
CA ASP A 155 4.18 -6.10 -5.53
C ASP A 155 4.77 -4.69 -5.58
N VAL A 156 6.00 -4.57 -6.08
CA VAL A 156 6.84 -3.37 -6.01
C VAL A 156 7.69 -3.17 -7.28
N PRO A 157 7.07 -2.90 -8.44
CA PRO A 157 7.74 -3.03 -9.74
C PRO A 157 9.04 -2.21 -9.92
N ILE A 158 9.17 -1.06 -9.27
CA ILE A 158 10.42 -0.29 -9.34
C ILE A 158 11.55 -0.95 -8.57
N VAL A 159 11.27 -1.58 -7.43
CA VAL A 159 12.25 -2.42 -6.72
C VAL A 159 12.68 -3.58 -7.62
N ASN A 160 11.75 -4.19 -8.37
CA ASN A 160 12.09 -5.20 -9.39
C ASN A 160 13.07 -4.66 -10.45
N LEU A 161 12.85 -3.43 -10.95
CA LEU A 161 13.77 -2.80 -11.90
C LEU A 161 15.15 -2.52 -11.30
N ARG A 162 15.22 -2.10 -10.02
CA ARG A 162 16.49 -1.91 -9.30
C ARG A 162 17.27 -3.22 -9.17
N ILE A 163 16.59 -4.30 -8.80
CA ILE A 163 17.19 -5.65 -8.74
C ILE A 163 17.72 -6.05 -10.12
N LYS A 164 16.90 -5.93 -11.17
CA LYS A 164 17.32 -6.22 -12.55
C LYS A 164 18.52 -5.40 -12.99
N LYS A 165 18.58 -4.12 -12.65
CA LYS A 165 19.73 -3.24 -12.93
C LYS A 165 20.99 -3.73 -12.20
N ALA A 166 20.89 -4.00 -10.90
CA ALA A 166 22.02 -4.50 -10.11
C ALA A 166 22.57 -5.83 -10.67
N VAL A 167 21.69 -6.76 -11.04
CA VAL A 167 22.07 -8.08 -11.57
C VAL A 167 22.62 -7.99 -12.99
N SER A 168 21.94 -7.29 -13.91
CA SER A 168 22.30 -7.27 -15.34
C SER A 168 23.42 -6.30 -15.67
N LYS A 169 23.52 -5.16 -14.97
CA LYS A 169 24.50 -4.09 -15.28
C LYS A 169 25.66 -4.05 -14.30
N ARG A 170 25.46 -4.50 -13.07
CA ARG A 170 26.48 -4.39 -11.99
C ARG A 170 26.98 -5.73 -11.48
N GLY A 171 26.44 -6.83 -12.01
CA GLY A 171 26.91 -8.19 -11.75
C GLY A 171 26.52 -8.73 -10.37
N ALA A 172 25.52 -8.14 -9.71
CA ALA A 172 24.98 -8.68 -8.47
C ALA A 172 24.50 -10.12 -8.66
N LYS A 173 24.69 -10.95 -7.65
CA LYS A 173 24.16 -12.32 -7.59
C LYS A 173 22.77 -12.28 -6.99
N LEU A 174 21.87 -13.11 -7.50
CA LEU A 174 20.47 -13.11 -7.09
C LEU A 174 20.07 -14.49 -6.57
N ILE A 175 19.50 -14.51 -5.38
CA ILE A 175 18.82 -15.66 -4.79
C ILE A 175 17.35 -15.30 -4.64
N VAL A 176 16.45 -16.16 -5.12
CA VAL A 176 15.00 -16.02 -4.96
C VAL A 176 14.49 -17.20 -4.15
N ILE A 177 13.75 -16.94 -3.08
CA ILE A 177 12.98 -17.92 -2.32
C ILE A 177 11.51 -17.63 -2.56
N HIS A 178 10.88 -18.41 -3.43
CA HIS A 178 9.47 -18.27 -3.79
C HIS A 178 8.90 -19.63 -4.26
N PRO A 179 7.62 -19.95 -4.01
CA PRO A 179 7.02 -21.20 -4.49
C PRO A 179 6.95 -21.28 -6.02
N ASP A 180 6.45 -20.21 -6.64
CA ASP A 180 6.16 -20.14 -8.06
C ASP A 180 7.28 -19.43 -8.84
N GLY A 181 7.30 -19.61 -10.17
CA GLY A 181 8.21 -18.85 -11.03
C GLY A 181 7.86 -17.37 -11.03
N VAL A 182 8.88 -16.52 -10.98
CA VAL A 182 8.74 -15.06 -10.95
C VAL A 182 9.52 -14.43 -12.10
N ASP A 183 9.23 -13.17 -12.43
CA ASP A 183 9.91 -12.47 -13.54
C ASP A 183 11.44 -12.35 -13.37
N LEU A 184 11.95 -12.43 -12.13
CA LEU A 184 13.39 -12.52 -11.84
C LEU A 184 14.07 -13.81 -12.35
N ASP A 185 13.30 -14.87 -12.63
CA ASP A 185 13.81 -16.13 -13.21
C ASP A 185 14.25 -15.97 -14.67
N ARG A 186 13.92 -14.85 -15.32
CA ARG A 186 14.34 -14.56 -16.69
C ARG A 186 15.86 -14.35 -16.80
N ASP A 187 16.55 -14.01 -15.71
CA ASP A 187 18.02 -14.06 -15.69
C ASP A 187 18.47 -15.50 -15.38
N PRO A 188 19.21 -16.16 -16.29
CA PRO A 188 19.62 -17.55 -16.11
C PRO A 188 20.61 -17.77 -14.96
N ARG A 189 21.13 -16.69 -14.35
CA ARG A 189 22.05 -16.74 -13.20
C ARG A 189 21.30 -16.68 -11.87
N THR A 190 19.99 -16.50 -11.87
CA THR A 190 19.15 -16.48 -10.67
C THR A 190 19.17 -17.85 -10.01
N VAL A 191 19.56 -17.89 -8.73
CA VAL A 191 19.45 -19.09 -7.89
C VAL A 191 18.05 -19.10 -7.28
N HIS A 192 17.14 -19.85 -7.87
CA HIS A 192 15.77 -19.98 -7.35
C HIS A 192 15.64 -21.22 -6.46
N ILE A 193 15.36 -20.99 -5.18
CA ILE A 193 14.97 -21.99 -4.20
C ILE A 193 13.44 -22.05 -4.16
N ARG A 194 12.87 -23.08 -4.80
CA ARG A 194 11.42 -23.31 -4.78
C ARG A 194 11.02 -23.95 -3.45
N ASN A 195 10.21 -23.25 -2.67
CA ASN A 195 9.72 -23.72 -1.37
C ASN A 195 8.20 -23.96 -1.39
N ALA A 196 7.69 -24.74 -0.45
CA ALA A 196 6.26 -24.75 -0.19
C ALA A 196 5.81 -23.40 0.39
N ALA A 197 4.62 -22.93 0.05
CA ALA A 197 4.04 -21.72 0.64
C ALA A 197 4.02 -21.82 2.18
N GLY A 198 4.42 -20.75 2.87
CA GLY A 198 4.56 -20.74 4.33
C GLY A 198 5.88 -21.31 4.87
N SER A 199 6.80 -21.71 3.99
CA SER A 199 8.09 -22.32 4.36
C SER A 199 9.31 -21.44 4.06
N ALA A 200 9.13 -20.19 3.63
CA ALA A 200 10.25 -19.35 3.20
C ALA A 200 11.26 -19.12 4.35
N ALA A 201 10.78 -18.96 5.59
CA ALA A 201 11.63 -18.77 6.76
C ALA A 201 12.57 -19.96 7.03
N ALA A 202 12.14 -21.19 6.69
CA ALA A 202 12.99 -22.38 6.82
C ALA A 202 14.13 -22.37 5.79
N GLU A 203 13.86 -21.91 4.56
CA GLU A 203 14.88 -21.78 3.52
C GLU A 203 15.87 -20.64 3.81
N VAL A 204 15.38 -19.50 4.31
CA VAL A 204 16.23 -18.37 4.72
C VAL A 204 17.29 -18.80 5.73
N ARG A 205 16.95 -19.67 6.69
CA ARG A 205 17.91 -20.16 7.69
C ARG A 205 19.04 -20.99 7.10
N LYS A 206 18.78 -21.71 6.01
CA LYS A 206 19.78 -22.52 5.30
C LYS A 206 20.74 -21.66 4.46
N LEU A 207 20.33 -20.43 4.11
CA LEU A 207 21.14 -19.54 3.28
C LEU A 207 22.43 -19.06 3.94
N ALA A 208 22.53 -19.08 5.28
CA ALA A 208 23.73 -18.63 5.97
C ALA A 208 24.99 -19.43 5.57
N SER A 209 24.83 -20.68 5.13
CA SER A 209 25.91 -21.54 4.63
C SER A 209 26.05 -21.53 3.10
N HIS A 210 25.28 -20.72 2.38
CA HIS A 210 25.35 -20.67 0.92
C HIS A 210 26.62 -19.92 0.48
N ASP A 211 27.36 -20.47 -0.49
CA ASP A 211 28.66 -19.93 -0.95
C ASP A 211 28.62 -18.43 -1.28
N LEU A 212 27.57 -18.01 -2.00
CA LEU A 212 27.33 -16.60 -2.34
C LEU A 212 27.25 -15.67 -1.11
N LEU A 213 26.81 -16.16 0.05
CA LEU A 213 26.64 -15.39 1.26
C LEU A 213 27.79 -15.55 2.26
N GLN A 214 28.58 -16.62 2.15
CA GLN A 214 29.83 -16.76 2.91
C GLN A 214 30.94 -15.83 2.42
N SER A 215 30.93 -15.49 1.13
CA SER A 215 31.91 -14.57 0.52
C SER A 215 31.22 -13.63 -0.48
N PRO A 216 30.36 -12.72 0.00
CA PRO A 216 29.51 -11.90 -0.87
C PRO A 216 30.29 -10.86 -1.69
N GLY A 217 31.54 -10.56 -1.32
CA GLY A 217 32.39 -9.61 -2.05
C GLY A 217 31.87 -8.15 -2.01
N GLY A 218 30.94 -7.84 -1.11
CA GLY A 218 30.37 -6.51 -0.90
C GLY A 218 28.99 -6.56 -0.22
N PRO A 219 28.19 -5.49 -0.33
CA PRO A 219 26.93 -5.37 0.42
C PRO A 219 25.91 -6.45 0.05
N VAL A 220 25.18 -6.95 1.05
CA VAL A 220 24.09 -7.91 0.89
C VAL A 220 22.74 -7.24 1.15
N ALA A 221 21.82 -7.35 0.20
CA ALA A 221 20.46 -6.85 0.31
C ALA A 221 19.47 -8.02 0.47
N ILE A 222 18.66 -8.00 1.53
CA ILE A 222 17.64 -9.03 1.80
C ILE A 222 16.27 -8.35 1.75
N LEU A 223 15.51 -8.62 0.70
CA LEU A 223 14.18 -8.07 0.48
C LEU A 223 13.14 -9.16 0.74
N TYR A 224 12.11 -8.87 1.54
CA TYR A 224 11.12 -9.89 1.89
C TYR A 224 9.69 -9.35 1.91
N GLY A 225 8.78 -10.11 1.31
CA GLY A 225 7.33 -9.88 1.36
C GLY A 225 6.66 -10.74 2.42
N ASP A 226 5.34 -10.93 2.28
CA ASP A 226 4.53 -11.79 3.16
C ASP A 226 3.97 -13.05 2.47
N GLY A 227 4.42 -13.35 1.25
CA GLY A 227 3.89 -14.46 0.45
C GLY A 227 2.37 -14.36 0.23
N HIS A 228 1.83 -13.14 0.12
CA HIS A 228 0.39 -12.86 0.07
C HIS A 228 -0.39 -13.40 1.28
N GLY A 229 0.25 -13.42 2.45
CA GLY A 229 -0.32 -13.89 3.72
C GLY A 229 -0.17 -15.38 3.95
N SER A 230 0.59 -16.10 3.12
CA SER A 230 0.89 -17.53 3.35
C SER A 230 1.98 -17.76 4.40
N GLU A 231 2.80 -16.75 4.69
CA GLU A 231 3.98 -16.86 5.54
C GLU A 231 3.71 -16.40 6.98
N GLU A 232 4.35 -17.06 7.95
CA GLU A 232 4.33 -16.66 9.37
C GLU A 232 5.30 -15.48 9.59
N MET A 233 4.76 -14.26 9.62
CA MET A 233 5.55 -13.02 9.54
C MET A 233 6.55 -12.81 10.66
N ALA A 234 6.19 -13.18 11.89
CA ALA A 234 7.12 -13.06 13.01
C ALA A 234 8.36 -13.96 12.80
N ASP A 235 8.16 -15.16 12.24
CA ASP A 235 9.23 -16.11 11.98
C ASP A 235 10.06 -15.69 10.77
N LEU A 236 9.40 -15.29 9.68
CA LEU A 236 10.06 -14.85 8.45
C LEU A 236 10.90 -13.60 8.68
N ALA A 237 10.33 -12.55 9.29
CA ALA A 237 11.05 -11.32 9.58
C ALA A 237 12.26 -11.58 10.49
N LYS A 238 12.10 -12.41 11.53
CA LYS A 238 13.20 -12.82 12.41
C LYS A 238 14.30 -13.54 11.65
N SER A 239 13.96 -14.53 10.82
CA SER A 239 14.95 -15.27 10.03
C SER A 239 15.71 -14.38 9.05
N CYS A 240 15.05 -13.40 8.42
CA CYS A 240 15.69 -12.43 7.53
C CYS A 240 16.65 -11.50 8.30
N LEU A 241 16.26 -11.03 9.49
CA LEU A 241 17.12 -10.21 10.35
C LEU A 241 18.35 -11.00 10.84
N GLU A 242 18.17 -12.23 11.30
CA GLU A 242 19.27 -13.11 11.72
C GLU A 242 20.22 -13.43 10.56
N LEU A 243 19.69 -13.64 9.35
CA LEU A 243 20.52 -13.80 8.16
C LEU A 243 21.31 -12.51 7.87
N ALA A 244 20.66 -11.35 7.91
CA ALA A 244 21.30 -10.07 7.69
C ALA A 244 22.45 -9.82 8.68
N GLU A 245 22.24 -10.09 9.97
CA GLU A 245 23.27 -9.96 11.00
C GLU A 245 24.48 -10.86 10.72
N LYS A 246 24.23 -12.14 10.37
CA LYS A 246 25.30 -13.11 10.07
C LYS A 246 26.16 -12.74 8.86
N VAL A 247 25.54 -12.16 7.83
CA VAL A 247 26.22 -11.86 6.55
C VAL A 247 26.62 -10.39 6.40
N GLY A 248 26.39 -9.56 7.44
CA GLY A 248 26.60 -8.12 7.38
C GLY A 248 25.70 -7.41 6.35
N GLY A 249 24.51 -7.94 6.11
CA GLY A 249 23.52 -7.43 5.15
C GLY A 249 22.54 -6.43 5.76
N LYS A 250 21.68 -5.88 4.90
CA LYS A 250 20.54 -5.03 5.30
C LYS A 250 19.24 -5.60 4.76
N VAL A 251 18.16 -5.39 5.51
CA VAL A 251 16.82 -5.86 5.15
C VAL A 251 15.92 -4.76 4.59
N MET A 252 15.02 -5.14 3.69
CA MET A 252 13.91 -4.31 3.20
C MET A 252 12.61 -5.11 3.24
N PRO A 253 11.68 -4.78 4.16
CA PRO A 253 10.32 -5.30 4.08
C PRO A 253 9.60 -4.70 2.88
N LEU A 254 9.03 -5.56 2.04
CA LEU A 254 8.34 -5.18 0.80
C LEU A 254 6.85 -4.98 1.08
N TYR A 255 6.50 -3.84 1.68
CA TYR A 255 5.10 -3.43 1.84
C TYR A 255 4.41 -3.28 0.47
N ARG A 256 3.09 -3.49 0.42
CA ARG A 256 2.32 -3.38 -0.83
C ARG A 256 1.44 -2.15 -0.88
N ALA A 257 0.76 -1.85 0.22
CA ALA A 257 -0.18 -0.73 0.23
C ALA A 257 0.57 0.62 0.21
N THR A 258 0.05 1.56 -0.56
CA THR A 258 0.66 2.86 -0.88
C THR A 258 1.22 3.59 0.33
N ASN A 259 0.45 3.63 1.42
CA ASN A 259 0.89 4.27 2.67
C ASN A 259 0.86 3.30 3.85
N GLU A 260 1.19 2.04 3.59
CA GLU A 260 1.15 1.00 4.62
C GLU A 260 2.01 1.35 5.83
N ARG A 261 3.25 1.77 5.59
CA ARG A 261 4.19 2.13 6.64
C ARG A 261 3.72 3.35 7.44
N GLY A 262 3.11 4.33 6.77
CA GLY A 262 2.52 5.49 7.44
C GLY A 262 1.32 5.11 8.32
N ALA A 263 0.45 4.25 7.83
CA ALA A 263 -0.71 3.75 8.57
C ALA A 263 -0.29 2.86 9.77
N LEU A 264 0.77 2.06 9.62
CA LEU A 264 1.40 1.31 10.71
C LEU A 264 1.98 2.25 11.77
N ALA A 265 2.73 3.28 11.35
CA ALA A 265 3.32 4.26 12.25
C ALA A 265 2.27 5.06 13.03
N ALA A 266 1.13 5.36 12.39
CA ALA A 266 -0.01 6.00 13.05
C ALA A 266 -0.84 5.05 13.93
N GLY A 267 -0.58 3.73 13.89
CA GLY A 267 -1.33 2.74 14.65
C GLY A 267 -2.78 2.57 14.19
N VAL A 268 -3.04 2.71 12.88
CA VAL A 268 -4.37 2.55 12.27
C VAL A 268 -4.43 1.45 11.21
N ALA A 269 -3.28 0.88 10.83
CA ALA A 269 -3.23 -0.30 9.99
C ALA A 269 -3.56 -1.54 10.83
N GLY A 270 -4.85 -1.75 11.13
CA GLY A 270 -5.33 -2.97 11.77
C GLY A 270 -5.37 -4.16 10.80
N TRP A 271 -5.35 -5.36 11.37
CA TRP A 271 -5.55 -6.66 10.69
C TRP A 271 -6.87 -7.31 11.08
N ASP A 272 -7.78 -6.55 11.69
CA ASP A 272 -8.96 -7.14 12.31
C ASP A 272 -9.83 -7.83 11.25
N SER A 273 -10.38 -8.99 11.63
CA SER A 273 -11.53 -9.50 10.90
C SER A 273 -12.71 -8.56 11.13
N LEU A 274 -13.39 -8.20 10.03
CA LEU A 274 -14.65 -7.48 10.09
C LEU A 274 -15.83 -8.42 10.42
N ASP A 275 -15.58 -9.68 10.77
CA ASP A 275 -16.63 -10.61 11.19
C ASP A 275 -17.32 -10.13 12.47
N GLY A 276 -18.65 -10.27 12.47
CA GLY A 276 -19.52 -9.88 13.58
C GLY A 276 -19.73 -8.37 13.73
N VAL A 277 -19.17 -7.53 12.84
CA VAL A 277 -19.48 -6.09 12.84
C VAL A 277 -20.91 -5.87 12.35
N THR A 278 -21.64 -4.97 13.01
CA THR A 278 -23.04 -4.64 12.65
C THR A 278 -23.19 -3.27 12.04
N ALA A 279 -22.17 -2.42 12.18
CA ALA A 279 -22.03 -1.15 11.51
C ALA A 279 -20.66 -1.11 10.81
N LEU A 280 -20.61 -0.63 9.58
CA LEU A 280 -19.38 -0.52 8.80
C LEU A 280 -19.24 0.90 8.24
N LEU A 281 -18.11 1.53 8.53
CA LEU A 281 -17.63 2.72 7.84
C LEU A 281 -16.62 2.29 6.78
N SER A 282 -17.00 2.33 5.51
CA SER A 282 -16.11 2.09 4.38
C SER A 282 -15.50 3.41 3.93
N TRP A 283 -14.24 3.66 4.27
CA TRP A 283 -13.45 4.76 3.74
C TRP A 283 -12.91 4.34 2.37
N GLY A 284 -13.34 5.00 1.30
CA GLY A 284 -13.02 4.60 -0.06
C GLY A 284 -13.71 3.30 -0.51
N PRO A 285 -13.08 2.56 -1.46
CA PRO A 285 -13.61 1.31 -2.01
C PRO A 285 -13.99 0.31 -0.91
N PRO A 286 -15.02 -0.52 -1.16
CA PRO A 286 -15.47 -1.55 -0.22
C PRO A 286 -14.35 -2.56 0.06
N PRO A 287 -14.46 -3.30 1.18
CA PRO A 287 -13.55 -4.40 1.49
C PRO A 287 -13.40 -5.36 0.31
N THR A 288 -12.17 -5.79 0.02
CA THR A 288 -11.89 -6.76 -1.05
C THR A 288 -12.61 -8.09 -0.84
N ALA A 289 -12.78 -8.50 0.42
CA ALA A 289 -13.52 -9.71 0.79
C ALA A 289 -15.06 -9.53 0.74
N GLY A 290 -15.54 -8.34 0.38
CA GLY A 290 -16.95 -7.97 0.42
C GLY A 290 -17.38 -7.43 1.79
N ILE A 291 -18.57 -6.83 1.81
CA ILE A 291 -19.20 -6.33 3.04
C ILE A 291 -19.79 -7.52 3.81
N PRO A 292 -19.47 -7.70 5.11
CA PRO A 292 -20.02 -8.79 5.90
C PRO A 292 -21.55 -8.76 5.94
N SER A 293 -22.20 -9.91 5.82
CA SER A 293 -23.67 -10.04 5.87
C SER A 293 -24.29 -9.63 7.20
N SER A 294 -23.49 -9.57 8.26
CA SER A 294 -23.90 -9.10 9.60
C SER A 294 -24.05 -7.57 9.69
N VAL A 295 -23.56 -6.82 8.70
CA VAL A 295 -23.67 -5.36 8.65
C VAL A 295 -25.13 -4.97 8.42
N LYS A 296 -25.68 -4.21 9.37
CA LYS A 296 -27.02 -3.64 9.35
C LYS A 296 -27.03 -2.13 9.09
N PHE A 297 -25.87 -1.49 9.23
CA PHE A 297 -25.68 -0.09 8.91
C PHE A 297 -24.37 0.08 8.13
N LEU A 298 -24.44 0.64 6.93
CA LEU A 298 -23.30 0.89 6.06
C LEU A 298 -23.20 2.38 5.71
N ALA A 299 -22.09 2.99 6.11
CA ALA A 299 -21.67 4.29 5.62
C ALA A 299 -20.52 4.10 4.63
N SER A 300 -20.69 4.55 3.39
CA SER A 300 -19.68 4.48 2.34
C SER A 300 -19.16 5.89 2.02
N TRP A 301 -17.85 6.09 2.05
CA TRP A 301 -17.20 7.34 1.67
C TRP A 301 -16.33 7.12 0.44
N ASP A 302 -16.92 7.19 -0.76
CA ASP A 302 -16.29 6.77 -2.02
C ASP A 302 -16.39 7.87 -3.07
N HIS A 303 -15.49 7.88 -4.05
CA HIS A 303 -15.55 8.80 -5.19
C HIS A 303 -16.40 8.22 -6.34
N LEU A 304 -16.64 6.91 -6.37
CA LEU A 304 -17.44 6.24 -7.39
C LEU A 304 -18.64 5.48 -6.81
N PRO A 305 -19.76 5.41 -7.56
CA PRO A 305 -20.82 4.46 -7.25
C PRO A 305 -20.29 3.04 -7.51
N ARG A 306 -20.45 2.16 -6.52
CA ARG A 306 -20.02 0.77 -6.62
C ARG A 306 -21.19 -0.15 -6.27
N PRO A 307 -21.36 -1.30 -6.94
CA PRO A 307 -22.44 -2.24 -6.65
C PRO A 307 -22.48 -2.66 -5.17
N ALA A 308 -21.32 -2.88 -4.55
CA ALA A 308 -21.24 -3.23 -3.13
C ALA A 308 -21.82 -2.15 -2.19
N ASN A 309 -21.78 -0.88 -2.61
CA ASN A 309 -22.22 0.27 -1.81
C ASN A 309 -23.63 0.74 -2.20
N GLU A 310 -24.31 0.07 -3.15
CA GLU A 310 -25.64 0.47 -3.61
C GLU A 310 -26.68 0.45 -2.48
N LYS A 311 -26.52 -0.46 -1.52
CA LYS A 311 -27.37 -0.59 -0.33
C LYS A 311 -26.85 0.18 0.88
N ALA A 312 -25.92 1.13 0.69
CA ALA A 312 -25.43 1.94 1.79
C ALA A 312 -26.54 2.83 2.37
N ASP A 313 -26.66 2.86 3.69
CA ASP A 313 -27.57 3.76 4.40
C ASP A 313 -27.15 5.22 4.22
N VAL A 314 -25.83 5.47 4.17
CA VAL A 314 -25.26 6.78 3.87
C VAL A 314 -24.13 6.64 2.87
N THR A 315 -24.14 7.48 1.84
CA THR A 315 -23.05 7.63 0.88
C THR A 315 -22.49 9.05 0.96
N LEU A 316 -21.20 9.17 1.22
CA LEU A 316 -20.46 10.43 1.24
C LEU A 316 -19.51 10.47 0.02
N PRO A 317 -19.52 11.55 -0.76
CA PRO A 317 -18.62 11.69 -1.90
C PRO A 317 -17.17 11.95 -1.42
N ALA A 318 -16.19 11.28 -2.03
CA ALA A 318 -14.77 11.46 -1.75
C ALA A 318 -14.01 12.16 -2.90
N THR A 319 -12.89 12.79 -2.53
CA THR A 319 -11.86 13.24 -3.47
C THR A 319 -11.01 12.06 -3.94
N THR A 320 -10.49 12.13 -5.16
CA THR A 320 -9.48 11.18 -5.65
C THR A 320 -8.07 11.64 -5.27
N PHE A 321 -7.05 10.80 -5.52
CA PHE A 321 -5.65 11.17 -5.34
C PHE A 321 -5.25 12.44 -6.12
N ALA A 322 -5.94 12.75 -7.23
CA ALA A 322 -5.67 13.92 -8.05
C ALA A 322 -6.33 15.22 -7.52
N GLN A 323 -7.12 15.13 -6.45
CA GLN A 323 -7.85 16.24 -5.85
C GLN A 323 -7.54 16.44 -4.36
N ARG A 324 -6.84 15.49 -3.73
CA ARG A 324 -6.44 15.59 -2.32
C ARG A 324 -4.97 15.95 -2.18
N GLN A 325 -4.66 16.63 -1.09
CA GLN A 325 -3.31 16.92 -0.63
C GLN A 325 -3.01 16.11 0.62
N GLY A 326 -1.76 15.68 0.79
CA GLY A 326 -1.29 15.05 2.00
C GLY A 326 0.11 14.50 1.84
N SER A 327 0.44 13.49 2.63
CA SER A 327 1.71 12.79 2.53
C SER A 327 1.57 11.28 2.62
N TYR A 328 2.51 10.57 1.99
CA TYR A 328 2.69 9.13 2.12
C TYR A 328 4.09 8.82 2.64
N THR A 329 4.19 7.73 3.40
CA THR A 329 5.45 7.14 3.83
C THR A 329 5.67 5.89 2.99
N ASN A 330 6.67 5.90 2.12
CA ASN A 330 6.96 4.76 1.25
C ASN A 330 7.58 3.58 2.05
N LEU A 331 7.83 2.46 1.37
CA LEU A 331 8.32 1.22 1.98
C LEU A 331 9.69 1.39 2.69
N GLU A 332 10.59 2.23 2.14
CA GLU A 332 11.89 2.53 2.76
C GLU A 332 11.81 3.56 3.89
N GLY A 333 10.66 4.25 4.04
CA GLY A 333 10.38 5.17 5.16
C GLY A 333 10.48 6.65 4.83
N THR A 334 10.69 6.98 3.56
CA THR A 334 10.72 8.35 3.07
C THR A 334 9.31 8.92 3.03
N VAL A 335 9.11 10.04 3.71
CA VAL A 335 7.86 10.81 3.65
C VAL A 335 7.88 11.69 2.41
N GLN A 336 6.85 11.58 1.58
CA GLN A 336 6.70 12.32 0.34
C GLN A 336 5.33 12.97 0.26
N PHE A 337 5.23 14.07 -0.48
CA PHE A 337 4.01 14.89 -0.54
C PHE A 337 3.17 14.60 -1.77
N LEU A 338 1.91 14.24 -1.54
CA LEU A 338 0.86 14.17 -2.55
C LEU A 338 0.31 15.58 -2.78
N ARG A 339 0.43 16.05 -4.02
CA ARG A 339 -0.07 17.36 -4.46
C ARG A 339 -1.10 17.17 -5.58
N PRO A 340 -2.30 17.74 -5.46
CA PRO A 340 -3.35 17.58 -6.45
C PRO A 340 -3.18 18.54 -7.64
N PRO A 341 -3.31 18.09 -8.89
CA PRO A 341 -3.36 18.96 -10.07
C PRO A 341 -4.75 19.57 -10.32
N ILE A 342 -5.79 19.02 -9.70
CA ILE A 342 -7.19 19.38 -9.96
C ILE A 342 -7.80 19.92 -8.67
N GLU A 343 -8.51 21.05 -8.79
CA GLU A 343 -9.27 21.61 -7.68
C GLU A 343 -10.50 20.75 -7.34
N VAL A 344 -10.95 20.84 -6.11
CA VAL A 344 -12.16 20.13 -5.66
C VAL A 344 -13.37 20.94 -6.09
N ASP A 345 -14.15 20.44 -7.06
CA ASP A 345 -15.41 21.09 -7.44
C ASP A 345 -16.46 20.93 -6.30
N PRO A 346 -17.20 22.00 -5.95
CA PRO A 346 -18.44 21.88 -5.17
C PRO A 346 -19.41 20.89 -5.83
N PRO A 347 -20.19 20.09 -5.08
CA PRO A 347 -20.59 20.24 -3.67
C PRO A 347 -19.75 19.44 -2.66
N LEU A 348 -18.52 19.04 -3.03
CA LEU A 348 -17.58 18.44 -2.06
C LEU A 348 -17.12 19.44 -0.98
N LYS A 349 -17.29 20.74 -1.25
CA LYS A 349 -17.18 21.86 -0.32
C LYS A 349 -18.45 22.70 -0.39
N GLU A 350 -19.36 22.53 0.56
CA GLU A 350 -20.32 23.56 0.97
C GLU A 350 -20.22 23.74 2.48
#